data_AF-A0A965C4B2-F1
#
_entry.id   AF-A0A965C4B2-F1
#
_cell.length_a   1.000
_cell.length_b   1.000
_cell.length_c   1.000
_cell.angle_alpha   90.00
_cell.angle_beta   90.00
_cell.angle_gamma   90.00
#
_symmetry.space_group_name_H-M   'P 1'
#
loop_
_entity.id
_entity.type
_entity.pdbx_description
1 polymer ?
#
loop_
_entity_poly.entity_id
_entity_poly.type
_entity_poly.pdbx_seq_one_letter_code
_entity_poly.pdbx_strand_id
1 'polypeptide(L)'
;MDNQLLNDFQPDYAVSPGEVLEFELDMRGMKQQELAKRTGLTPKHIGAIVNSKSSITPETAIKLERAIGMPAQYWMNLETQYQEVLARTAEEKKLTRDLDWLKRIPVAAMAKMGWVDKCKDPKAQLVKVLQFFGIASVEQWDDMWPNLAVAYRQPEHHEVFPEAVSAWLRRGEIEASRIICDPFDKVKFRQALDEIRKFTSSSPEAFVPKMQALCAAAGVAVVFVPSLPKTAVSGATRW
;
A
#
# COMPACT_ATOMS: atom_id res chain seq x y z
N MET A 1 23.10 -16.96 12.82
CA MET A 1 22.97 -15.50 12.92
C MET A 1 21.61 -15.23 13.52
N ASP A 2 21.60 -14.42 14.58
CA ASP A 2 20.61 -14.42 15.65
C ASP A 2 19.17 -14.20 15.19
N ASN A 3 18.31 -15.16 15.53
CA ASN A 3 16.87 -14.98 15.51
C ASN A 3 16.49 -14.29 16.83
N GLN A 4 16.79 -12.99 16.93
CA GLN A 4 16.20 -12.16 17.98
C GLN A 4 14.70 -12.14 17.73
N LEU A 5 13.97 -12.93 18.52
CA LEU A 5 12.54 -12.73 18.73
C LEU A 5 12.39 -11.33 19.33
N LEU A 6 12.28 -10.33 18.46
CA LEU A 6 11.74 -9.03 18.81
C LEU A 6 10.34 -9.33 19.32
N ASN A 7 10.19 -9.32 20.64
CA ASN A 7 8.90 -9.38 21.29
C ASN A 7 8.22 -8.05 20.97
N ASP A 8 7.57 -7.99 19.81
CA ASP A 8 6.90 -6.81 19.30
C ASP A 8 5.65 -6.61 20.16
N PHE A 9 5.82 -5.94 21.30
CA PHE A 9 4.72 -5.60 22.20
C PHE A 9 3.84 -4.58 21.49
N GLN A 10 2.79 -5.07 20.84
CA GLN A 10 1.73 -4.27 20.27
C GLN A 10 0.54 -4.32 21.23
N PRO A 11 0.42 -3.36 22.17
CA PRO A 11 -0.72 -3.31 23.06
C PRO A 11 -2.00 -3.10 22.23
N ASP A 12 -3.01 -3.91 22.53
CA ASP A 12 -4.35 -3.84 21.96
C ASP A 12 -5.23 -2.75 22.60
N TYR A 13 -4.64 -1.97 23.51
CA TYR A 13 -5.28 -0.82 24.16
C TYR A 13 -4.47 0.46 23.89
N ALA A 14 -5.18 1.54 23.57
CA ALA A 14 -4.59 2.86 23.39
C ALA A 14 -4.67 3.61 24.73
N VAL A 15 -3.53 3.97 25.30
CA VAL A 15 -3.50 4.87 26.46
C VAL A 15 -3.76 6.28 25.96
N SER A 16 -4.88 6.89 26.37
CA SER A 16 -5.17 8.26 25.95
C SER A 16 -4.21 9.25 26.63
N PRO A 17 -3.54 10.14 25.87
CA PRO A 17 -2.77 11.24 26.45
C PRO A 17 -3.65 12.14 27.33
N GLY A 18 -4.94 12.25 27.00
CA GLY A 18 -5.93 12.99 27.77
C GLY A 18 -6.23 12.37 29.14
N GLU A 19 -6.39 11.05 29.20
CA GLU A 19 -6.59 10.32 30.45
C GLU A 19 -5.34 10.40 31.34
N VAL A 20 -4.14 10.30 30.74
CA VAL A 20 -2.88 10.48 31.47
C VAL A 20 -2.76 11.92 32.01
N LEU A 21 -3.16 12.90 31.22
CA LEU A 21 -3.18 14.30 31.67
C LEU A 21 -4.16 14.51 32.82
N GLU A 22 -5.35 13.90 32.78
CA GLU A 22 -6.33 13.96 33.85
C GLU A 22 -5.80 13.30 35.14
N PHE A 23 -5.19 12.12 35.03
CA PHE A 23 -4.56 11.45 36.16
C PHE A 23 -3.44 12.30 36.80
N GLU A 24 -2.59 12.92 35.99
CA GLU A 24 -1.51 13.79 36.45
C GLU A 24 -2.03 15.05 37.16
N LEU A 25 -3.16 15.59 36.70
CA LEU A 25 -3.84 16.70 37.35
C LEU A 25 -4.42 16.30 38.70
N ASP A 26 -5.06 15.14 38.79
CA ASP A 26 -5.63 14.61 40.03
C ASP A 26 -4.54 14.33 41.08
N MET A 27 -3.44 13.70 40.67
CA MET A 27 -2.29 13.43 41.55
C MET A 27 -1.67 14.70 42.16
N ARG A 28 -1.85 15.85 41.50
CA ARG A 28 -1.36 17.16 41.94
C ARG A 28 -2.42 18.01 42.64
N GLY A 29 -3.66 17.51 42.72
CA GLY A 29 -4.81 18.31 43.18
C GLY A 29 -5.08 19.54 42.30
N MET A 30 -4.71 19.50 41.02
CA MET A 30 -4.81 20.62 40.09
C MET A 30 -6.06 20.48 39.23
N LYS A 31 -6.92 21.51 39.18
CA LYS A 31 -8.08 21.51 38.29
C LYS A 31 -7.68 21.84 36.85
N GLN A 32 -8.41 21.32 35.85
CA GLN A 32 -8.19 21.66 34.43
C GLN A 32 -8.24 23.18 34.16
N GLN A 33 -9.10 23.93 34.87
CA GLN A 33 -9.16 25.39 34.77
C GLN A 33 -7.86 26.08 35.24
N GLU A 34 -7.20 25.51 36.25
CA GLU A 34 -5.92 26.01 36.74
C GLU A 34 -4.81 25.71 35.73
N LEU A 35 -4.78 24.50 35.15
CA LEU A 35 -3.85 24.16 34.08
C LEU A 35 -4.00 25.08 32.87
N ALA A 36 -5.24 25.38 32.47
CA ALA A 36 -5.54 26.31 31.38
C ALA A 36 -4.90 27.69 31.62
N LYS A 37 -5.02 28.24 32.84
CA LYS A 37 -4.37 29.50 33.22
C LYS A 37 -2.84 29.41 33.15
N ARG A 38 -2.24 28.33 33.65
CA ARG A 38 -0.77 28.14 33.66
C ARG A 38 -0.16 27.98 32.27
N THR A 39 -0.88 27.31 31.37
CA THR A 39 -0.42 27.03 30.00
C THR A 39 -0.78 28.15 29.01
N GLY A 40 -1.67 29.06 29.39
CA GLY A 40 -2.27 30.03 28.48
C GLY A 40 -3.16 29.38 27.41
N LEU A 41 -3.65 28.16 27.65
CA LEU A 41 -4.62 27.47 26.80
C LEU A 41 -6.03 27.73 27.30
N THR A 42 -7.04 27.59 26.45
CA THR A 42 -8.43 27.74 26.89
C THR A 42 -8.86 26.52 27.71
N PRO A 43 -9.73 26.66 28.73
CA PRO A 43 -10.31 25.51 29.43
C PRO A 43 -11.02 24.54 28.48
N LYS A 44 -11.63 25.07 27.41
CA LYS A 44 -12.23 24.26 26.34
C LYS A 44 -11.21 23.37 25.64
N HIS A 45 -10.02 23.89 25.36
CA HIS A 45 -8.97 23.12 24.70
C HIS A 45 -8.38 22.05 25.63
N ILE A 46 -8.11 22.37 26.90
CA ILE A 46 -7.68 21.38 27.90
C ILE A 46 -8.73 20.26 28.03
N GLY A 47 -10.01 20.63 28.16
CA GLY A 47 -11.09 19.64 28.22
C GLY A 47 -11.20 18.81 26.94
N ALA A 48 -10.94 19.39 25.77
CA ALA A 48 -10.93 18.64 24.51
C ALA A 48 -9.77 17.63 24.46
N ILE A 49 -8.60 17.97 24.98
CA ILE A 49 -7.46 17.04 25.10
C ILE A 49 -7.82 15.90 26.05
N VAL A 50 -8.34 16.20 27.24
CA VAL A 50 -8.74 15.19 28.24
C VAL A 50 -9.77 14.21 27.66
N ASN A 51 -10.72 14.70 26.87
CA ASN A 51 -11.75 13.87 26.22
C ASN A 51 -11.30 13.24 24.88
N SER A 52 -10.00 13.24 24.55
CA SER A 52 -9.45 12.71 23.28
C SER A 52 -10.05 13.34 22.01
N LYS A 53 -10.60 14.56 22.10
CA LYS A 53 -11.17 15.32 20.98
C LYS A 53 -10.16 16.26 20.33
N SER A 54 -9.01 16.46 20.96
CA SER A 54 -7.91 17.27 20.42
C SER A 54 -6.59 16.63 20.78
N SER A 55 -5.71 16.52 19.79
CA SER A 55 -4.36 16.00 19.96
C SER A 55 -3.47 16.96 20.74
N ILE A 56 -2.49 16.40 21.45
CA ILE A 56 -1.39 17.19 22.00
C ILE A 56 -0.39 17.51 20.89
N THR A 57 -0.35 18.77 20.45
CA THR A 57 0.64 19.26 19.48
C THR A 57 2.00 19.51 20.15
N PRO A 58 3.10 19.65 19.40
CA PRO A 58 4.41 20.01 19.96
C PRO A 58 4.37 21.28 20.82
N GLU A 59 3.64 22.31 20.40
CA GLU A 59 3.48 23.55 21.15
C GLU A 59 2.73 23.33 22.47
N THR A 60 1.68 22.51 22.44
CA THR A 60 0.93 22.13 23.65
C THR A 60 1.81 21.30 24.58
N ALA A 61 2.59 20.36 24.07
CA ALA A 61 3.52 19.55 24.86
C ALA A 61 4.58 20.41 25.58
N ILE A 62 5.15 21.43 24.91
CA ILE A 62 6.08 22.39 25.53
C ILE A 62 5.39 23.20 26.63
N LYS A 63 4.13 23.61 26.42
CA LYS A 63 3.35 24.33 27.45
C LYS A 63 3.07 23.43 28.65
N LEU A 64 2.73 22.16 28.45
CA LEU A 64 2.55 21.18 29.51
C LEU A 64 3.87 20.93 30.25
N GLU A 65 4.99 20.78 29.56
CA GLU A 65 6.31 20.66 30.18
C GLU A 65 6.60 21.81 31.12
N ARG A 66 6.37 23.04 30.67
CA ARG A 66 6.59 24.23 31.51
C ARG A 66 5.63 24.32 32.69
N ALA A 67 4.38 23.87 32.54
CA ALA A 67 3.34 24.00 33.55
C ALA A 67 3.35 22.89 34.62
N ILE A 68 3.69 21.66 34.23
CA ILE A 68 3.63 20.46 35.08
C ILE A 68 4.94 19.63 35.07
N GLY A 69 5.99 20.06 34.37
CA GLY A 69 7.36 19.57 34.57
C GLY A 69 7.69 18.23 33.89
N MET A 70 6.75 17.59 33.21
CA MET A 70 7.06 16.39 32.42
C MET A 70 7.55 16.77 31.02
N PRO A 71 8.63 16.15 30.51
CA PRO A 71 9.21 16.51 29.22
C PRO A 71 8.18 16.53 28.08
N ALA A 72 8.28 17.48 27.16
CA ALA A 72 7.40 17.56 25.99
C ALA A 72 7.45 16.26 25.16
N GLN A 73 8.63 15.62 25.10
CA GLN A 73 8.80 14.33 24.44
C GLN A 73 7.92 13.22 25.04
N TYR A 74 7.68 13.24 26.35
CA TYR A 74 6.81 12.27 27.01
C TYR A 74 5.38 12.37 26.45
N TRP A 75 4.85 13.58 26.38
CA TRP A 75 3.52 13.85 25.82
C TRP A 75 3.43 13.51 24.32
N MET A 76 4.45 13.88 23.54
CA MET A 76 4.50 13.56 22.12
C MET A 76 4.55 12.06 21.85
N ASN A 77 5.27 11.30 22.67
CA ASN A 77 5.34 9.85 22.55
C ASN A 77 3.98 9.21 22.84
N LEU A 78 3.30 9.66 23.91
CA LEU A 78 1.93 9.20 24.22
C LEU A 78 0.97 9.51 23.08
N GLU A 79 0.98 10.73 22.56
CA GLU A 79 0.11 11.11 21.43
C GLU A 79 0.40 10.27 20.18
N THR A 80 1.68 10.10 19.84
CA THR A 80 2.07 9.31 18.66
C THR A 80 1.58 7.87 18.77
N GLN A 81 1.80 7.23 19.92
CA GLN A 81 1.35 5.86 20.17
C GLN A 81 -0.18 5.75 20.12
N TYR A 82 -0.89 6.69 20.75
CA TYR A 82 -2.36 6.72 20.75
C TYR A 82 -2.92 6.84 19.33
N GLN A 83 -2.43 7.79 18.54
CA GLN A 83 -2.86 7.98 17.15
C GLN A 83 -2.53 6.79 16.26
N GLU A 84 -1.36 6.17 16.46
CA GLU A 84 -0.98 4.96 15.74
C GLU A 84 -1.96 3.80 16.01
N VAL A 85 -2.30 3.55 17.28
CA VAL A 85 -3.25 2.48 17.64
C VAL A 85 -4.65 2.75 17.07
N LEU A 86 -5.11 4.00 17.12
CA LEU A 86 -6.39 4.38 16.50
C LEU A 86 -6.39 4.15 15.00
N ALA A 87 -5.32 4.59 14.30
CA ALA A 87 -5.18 4.41 12.86
C ALA A 87 -5.13 2.93 12.48
N ARG A 88 -4.35 2.11 13.21
CA ARG A 88 -4.28 0.66 12.98
C ARG A 88 -5.63 -0.02 13.22
N THR A 89 -6.34 0.36 14.27
CA THR A 89 -7.68 -0.19 14.57
C THR A 89 -8.69 0.16 13.49
N ALA A 90 -8.65 1.39 12.96
CA ALA A 90 -9.49 1.80 11.85
C ALA A 90 -9.14 1.03 10.56
N GLU A 91 -7.85 0.84 10.29
CA GLU A 91 -7.36 0.07 9.15
C GLU A 91 -7.76 -1.41 9.25
N GLU A 92 -7.69 -2.02 10.43
CA GLU A 92 -8.14 -3.40 10.62
C GLU A 92 -9.62 -3.60 10.30
N LYS A 93 -10.47 -2.63 10.64
CA LYS A 93 -11.91 -2.65 10.29
C LYS A 93 -12.09 -2.57 8.78
N LYS A 94 -11.29 -1.73 8.12
CA LYS A 94 -11.29 -1.60 6.66
C LYS A 94 -10.87 -2.90 5.97
N LEU A 95 -9.73 -3.47 6.38
CA LEU A 95 -9.27 -4.77 5.86
C LEU A 95 -10.32 -5.88 6.05
N THR A 96 -11.03 -5.87 7.18
CA THR A 96 -12.08 -6.86 7.46
C THR A 96 -13.25 -6.74 6.49
N ARG A 97 -13.68 -5.51 6.16
CA ARG A 97 -14.73 -5.25 5.15
C ARG A 97 -14.31 -5.74 3.76
N ASP A 98 -13.03 -5.57 3.44
CA ASP A 98 -12.50 -5.82 2.09
C ASP A 98 -12.11 -7.30 1.84
N LEU A 99 -12.27 -8.17 2.84
CA LEU A 99 -11.95 -9.60 2.70
C LEU A 99 -12.77 -10.32 1.62
N ASP A 100 -13.97 -9.85 1.30
CA ASP A 100 -14.77 -10.43 0.21
C ASP A 100 -14.17 -10.14 -1.16
N TRP A 101 -13.52 -8.98 -1.34
CA TRP A 101 -12.79 -8.68 -2.57
C TRP A 101 -11.60 -9.62 -2.76
N LEU A 102 -10.89 -9.97 -1.67
CA LEU A 102 -9.78 -10.92 -1.73
C LEU A 102 -10.18 -12.28 -2.34
N LYS A 103 -11.42 -12.73 -2.12
CA LYS A 103 -11.93 -14.01 -2.67
C LYS A 103 -12.02 -14.00 -4.20
N ARG A 104 -12.10 -12.82 -4.82
CA ARG A 104 -12.17 -12.64 -6.28
C ARG A 104 -10.78 -12.66 -6.92
N ILE A 105 -9.73 -12.45 -6.14
CA ILE A 105 -8.33 -12.46 -6.60
C ILE A 105 -7.84 -13.92 -6.69
N PRO A 106 -7.18 -14.32 -7.80
CA PRO A 106 -6.64 -15.68 -7.97
C PRO A 106 -5.33 -15.92 -7.17
N VAL A 107 -5.34 -15.64 -5.86
CA VAL A 107 -4.16 -15.67 -4.97
C VAL A 107 -3.41 -17.01 -5.05
N ALA A 108 -4.13 -18.14 -5.10
CA ALA A 108 -3.50 -19.45 -5.18
C ALA A 108 -2.65 -19.63 -6.45
N ALA A 109 -3.13 -19.12 -7.59
CA ALA A 109 -2.39 -19.17 -8.85
C ALA A 109 -1.20 -18.20 -8.82
N MET A 110 -1.41 -16.98 -8.32
CA MET A 110 -0.35 -15.98 -8.16
C MET A 110 0.77 -16.49 -7.23
N ALA A 111 0.42 -17.15 -6.13
CA ALA A 111 1.38 -17.73 -5.20
C ALA A 111 2.14 -18.92 -5.80
N LYS A 112 1.47 -19.80 -6.57
CA LYS A 112 2.13 -20.88 -7.31
C LYS A 112 3.17 -20.36 -8.30
N MET A 113 2.94 -19.17 -8.86
CA MET A 113 3.85 -18.49 -9.79
C MET A 113 4.88 -17.59 -9.08
N GLY A 114 4.86 -17.51 -7.74
CA GLY A 114 5.78 -16.69 -6.95
C GLY A 114 5.53 -15.19 -7.05
N TRP A 115 4.32 -14.75 -7.39
CA TRP A 115 3.99 -13.32 -7.50
C TRP A 115 3.64 -12.69 -6.15
N VAL A 116 3.06 -13.48 -5.25
CA VAL A 116 2.71 -13.10 -3.87
C VAL A 116 2.91 -14.30 -2.96
N ASP A 117 3.32 -14.08 -1.71
CA ASP A 117 3.38 -15.16 -0.74
C ASP A 117 1.99 -15.51 -0.20
N LYS A 118 1.84 -16.78 0.21
CA LYS A 118 0.63 -17.25 0.88
C LYS A 118 0.70 -17.02 2.39
N CYS A 119 -0.36 -16.45 2.95
CA CYS A 119 -0.55 -16.25 4.39
C CYS A 119 -1.70 -17.12 4.91
N LYS A 120 -1.63 -17.51 6.20
CA LYS A 120 -2.74 -18.20 6.87
C LYS A 120 -3.85 -17.21 7.28
N ASP A 121 -3.45 -16.01 7.73
CA ASP A 121 -4.37 -14.94 8.06
C ASP A 121 -4.89 -14.25 6.78
N PRO A 122 -6.21 -14.17 6.55
CA PRO A 122 -6.79 -13.49 5.40
C PRO A 122 -6.45 -12.00 5.34
N LYS A 123 -6.37 -11.29 6.47
CA LYS A 123 -6.04 -9.85 6.46
C LYS A 123 -4.60 -9.62 6.02
N ALA A 124 -3.66 -10.39 6.58
CA ALA A 124 -2.28 -10.38 6.11
C ALA A 124 -2.15 -10.76 4.62
N GLN A 125 -2.97 -11.70 4.13
CA GLN A 125 -3.01 -12.03 2.71
C GLN A 125 -3.49 -10.84 1.86
N LEU A 126 -4.56 -10.16 2.30
CA LEU A 126 -5.09 -8.97 1.63
C LEU A 126 -4.03 -7.87 1.53
N VAL A 127 -3.32 -7.58 2.62
CA VAL A 127 -2.23 -6.58 2.62
C VAL A 127 -1.15 -6.93 1.59
N LYS A 128 -0.72 -8.19 1.50
CA LYS A 128 0.26 -8.61 0.48
C LYS A 128 -0.25 -8.45 -0.94
N VAL A 129 -1.54 -8.69 -1.17
CA VAL A 129 -2.18 -8.47 -2.47
C VAL A 129 -2.21 -6.98 -2.82
N LEU A 130 -2.62 -6.11 -1.89
CA LEU A 130 -2.60 -4.65 -2.08
C LEU A 130 -1.18 -4.13 -2.38
N GLN A 131 -0.17 -4.65 -1.67
CA GLN A 131 1.25 -4.35 -1.93
C GLN A 131 1.68 -4.78 -3.33
N PHE A 132 1.28 -5.97 -3.79
CA PHE A 132 1.54 -6.44 -5.16
C PHE A 132 0.93 -5.49 -6.20
N PHE A 133 -0.30 -5.05 -5.98
CA PHE A 133 -0.96 -4.04 -6.82
C PHE A 133 -0.32 -2.65 -6.71
N GLY A 134 0.42 -2.37 -5.65
CA GLY A 134 1.01 -1.06 -5.38
C GLY A 134 -0.04 0.00 -5.01
N ILE A 135 -1.11 -0.41 -4.31
CA ILE A 135 -2.24 0.45 -3.96
C ILE A 135 -2.50 0.42 -2.45
N ALA A 136 -3.12 1.47 -1.93
CA ALA A 136 -3.39 1.60 -0.49
C ALA A 136 -4.64 0.84 -0.04
N SER A 137 -5.63 0.60 -0.91
CA SER A 137 -6.85 -0.13 -0.56
C SER A 137 -7.67 -0.58 -1.76
N VAL A 138 -8.74 -1.35 -1.51
CA VAL A 138 -9.65 -1.83 -2.55
C VAL A 138 -10.39 -0.69 -3.26
N GLU A 139 -10.69 0.41 -2.57
CA GLU A 139 -11.32 1.55 -3.26
C GLU A 139 -10.39 2.18 -4.31
N GLN A 140 -9.08 2.21 -4.06
CA GLN A 140 -8.12 2.62 -5.09
C GLN A 140 -8.00 1.58 -6.20
N TRP A 141 -8.24 0.31 -5.90
CA TRP A 141 -8.33 -0.69 -6.96
C TRP A 141 -9.50 -0.40 -7.90
N ASP A 142 -10.69 -0.17 -7.35
CA ASP A 142 -11.93 0.11 -8.11
C ASP A 142 -11.80 1.38 -8.98
N ASP A 143 -11.09 2.39 -8.49
CA ASP A 143 -10.86 3.64 -9.21
C ASP A 143 -9.80 3.50 -10.31
N MET A 144 -8.68 2.82 -10.03
CA MET A 144 -7.53 2.81 -10.94
C MET A 144 -7.61 1.71 -11.99
N TRP A 145 -7.80 0.46 -11.58
CA TRP A 145 -7.54 -0.69 -12.46
C TRP A 145 -8.61 -0.90 -13.53
N PRO A 146 -9.92 -0.82 -13.22
CA PRO A 146 -10.97 -0.90 -14.23
C PRO A 146 -10.90 0.23 -15.28
N ASN A 147 -10.33 1.38 -14.91
CA ASN A 147 -10.28 2.58 -15.76
C ASN A 147 -8.96 2.72 -16.53
N LEU A 148 -8.07 1.73 -16.45
CA LEU A 148 -6.83 1.75 -17.23
C LEU A 148 -7.13 1.66 -18.73
N ALA A 149 -6.60 2.62 -19.49
CA ALA A 149 -6.62 2.58 -20.94
C ALA A 149 -5.64 1.51 -21.46
N VAL A 150 -6.09 0.25 -21.47
CA VAL A 150 -5.32 -0.88 -22.00
C VAL A 150 -6.01 -1.44 -23.24
N ALA A 151 -5.24 -1.59 -24.32
CA ALA A 151 -5.68 -2.35 -25.48
C ALA A 151 -5.23 -3.82 -25.32
N TYR A 152 -6.19 -4.74 -25.25
CA TYR A 152 -5.94 -6.18 -25.17
C TYR A 152 -6.79 -6.96 -26.17
N ARG A 153 -6.33 -8.16 -26.58
CA ARG A 153 -7.13 -9.07 -27.41
C ARG A 153 -7.97 -9.97 -26.51
N GLN A 154 -9.29 -9.94 -26.70
CA GLN A 154 -10.25 -10.74 -25.93
C GLN A 154 -11.12 -11.58 -26.89
N PRO A 155 -11.39 -12.87 -26.60
CA PRO A 155 -12.39 -13.66 -27.31
C PRO A 155 -13.81 -13.25 -26.90
N GLU A 156 -14.78 -13.33 -27.83
CA GLU A 156 -16.17 -12.84 -27.64
C GLU A 156 -16.96 -13.56 -26.53
N HIS A 157 -16.61 -14.80 -26.18
CA HIS A 157 -17.36 -15.63 -25.23
C HIS A 157 -16.48 -16.20 -24.11
N HIS A 158 -16.07 -15.35 -23.17
CA HIS A 158 -15.47 -15.81 -21.91
C HIS A 158 -15.78 -14.87 -20.75
N GLU A 159 -16.02 -15.45 -19.58
CA GLU A 159 -16.13 -14.72 -18.33
C GLU A 159 -14.73 -14.18 -17.95
N VAL A 160 -14.55 -12.87 -18.11
CA VAL A 160 -13.32 -12.17 -17.74
C VAL A 160 -13.49 -11.59 -16.35
N PHE A 161 -12.56 -11.92 -15.46
CA PHE A 161 -12.55 -11.39 -14.10
C PHE A 161 -11.62 -10.19 -14.05
N PRO A 162 -12.13 -8.97 -13.80
CA PRO A 162 -11.33 -7.76 -13.78
C PRO A 162 -10.14 -7.85 -12.82
N GLU A 163 -10.29 -8.54 -11.69
CA GLU A 163 -9.23 -8.83 -10.72
C GLU A 163 -8.06 -9.62 -11.32
N ALA A 164 -8.36 -10.67 -12.10
CA ALA A 164 -7.36 -11.51 -12.73
C ALA A 164 -6.63 -10.75 -13.84
N VAL A 165 -7.36 -9.98 -14.65
CA VAL A 165 -6.79 -9.10 -15.68
C VAL A 165 -5.88 -8.07 -15.04
N SER A 166 -6.34 -7.39 -13.99
CA SER A 166 -5.57 -6.38 -13.27
C SER A 166 -4.29 -6.98 -12.69
N ALA A 167 -4.36 -8.16 -12.08
CA ALA A 167 -3.18 -8.84 -11.52
C ALA A 167 -2.17 -9.20 -12.62
N TRP A 168 -2.65 -9.65 -13.78
CA TRP A 168 -1.81 -9.97 -14.93
C TRP A 168 -1.14 -8.71 -15.53
N LEU A 169 -1.89 -7.62 -15.70
CA LEU A 169 -1.37 -6.33 -16.15
C LEU A 169 -0.33 -5.77 -15.17
N ARG A 170 -0.62 -5.82 -13.87
CA ARG A 170 0.31 -5.40 -12.82
C ARG A 170 1.61 -6.18 -12.88
N ARG A 171 1.53 -7.50 -13.05
CA ARG A 171 2.72 -8.32 -13.20
C ARG A 171 3.55 -7.89 -14.42
N GLY A 172 2.88 -7.57 -15.53
CA GLY A 172 3.49 -6.99 -16.72
C GLY A 172 4.27 -5.71 -16.40
N GLU A 173 3.65 -4.77 -15.69
CA GLU A 173 4.31 -3.52 -15.27
C GLU A 173 5.54 -3.75 -14.39
N ILE A 174 5.43 -4.64 -13.39
CA ILE A 174 6.54 -4.94 -12.48
C ILE A 174 7.73 -5.48 -13.27
N GLU A 175 7.51 -6.42 -14.18
CA GLU A 175 8.59 -6.97 -15.00
C GLU A 175 9.11 -5.95 -16.03
N ALA A 176 8.23 -5.17 -16.66
CA ALA A 176 8.61 -4.16 -17.63
C ALA A 176 9.46 -3.04 -17.00
N SER A 177 9.19 -2.68 -15.73
CA SER A 177 9.96 -1.67 -15.00
C SER A 177 11.43 -2.02 -14.80
N ARG A 178 11.80 -3.30 -14.96
CA ARG A 178 13.18 -3.78 -14.86
C ARG A 178 13.94 -3.69 -16.18
N ILE A 179 13.25 -3.40 -17.28
CA ILE A 179 13.84 -3.29 -18.61
C ILE A 179 14.24 -1.83 -18.83
N ILE A 180 15.54 -1.58 -18.93
CA ILE A 180 16.06 -0.27 -19.31
C ILE A 180 15.77 -0.07 -20.80
N CYS A 181 15.05 1.01 -21.11
CA CYS A 181 14.65 1.36 -22.46
C CYS A 181 15.19 2.75 -22.84
N ASP A 182 15.52 2.92 -24.11
CA ASP A 182 15.84 4.23 -24.70
C ASP A 182 14.58 5.11 -24.81
N PRO A 183 14.69 6.42 -25.11
CA PRO A 183 13.53 7.22 -25.46
C PRO A 183 12.76 6.62 -26.65
N PHE A 184 11.43 6.68 -26.60
CA PHE A 184 10.59 6.11 -27.65
C PHE A 184 10.87 6.74 -29.01
N ASP A 185 11.15 5.88 -30.00
CA ASP A 185 11.37 6.26 -31.38
C ASP A 185 10.51 5.39 -32.31
N LYS A 186 9.49 6.03 -32.89
CA LYS A 186 8.51 5.37 -33.78
C LYS A 186 9.15 4.73 -35.01
N VAL A 187 10.19 5.35 -35.58
CA VAL A 187 10.85 4.86 -36.79
C VAL A 187 11.69 3.64 -36.45
N LYS A 188 12.50 3.74 -35.38
CA LYS A 188 13.28 2.60 -34.88
C LYS A 188 12.39 1.45 -34.46
N PHE A 189 11.25 1.72 -33.82
CA PHE A 189 10.34 0.65 -33.40
C PHE A 189 9.75 -0.10 -34.60
N ARG A 190 9.37 0.59 -35.69
CA ARG A 190 8.92 -0.06 -36.93
C ARG A 190 10.01 -0.94 -37.54
N GLN A 191 11.24 -0.45 -37.60
CA GLN A 191 12.39 -1.22 -38.09
C GLN A 191 12.65 -2.46 -37.21
N ALA A 192 12.58 -2.30 -35.88
CA ALA A 192 12.69 -3.40 -34.94
C ALA A 192 11.62 -4.48 -35.21
N LEU A 193 10.37 -4.10 -35.47
CA LEU A 193 9.30 -5.05 -35.81
C LEU A 193 9.58 -5.82 -37.12
N ASP A 194 10.14 -5.16 -38.14
CA ASP A 194 10.50 -5.83 -39.39
C ASP A 194 11.66 -6.81 -39.21
N GLU A 195 12.64 -6.49 -38.35
CA GLU A 195 13.69 -7.43 -37.95
C GLU A 195 13.14 -8.61 -37.14
N ILE A 196 12.26 -8.33 -36.17
CA ILE A 196 11.65 -9.35 -35.31
C ILE A 196 10.90 -10.42 -36.12
N ARG A 197 10.20 -10.03 -37.19
CA ARG A 197 9.47 -10.95 -38.08
C ARG A 197 10.35 -12.03 -38.70
N LYS A 198 11.65 -11.77 -38.90
CA LYS A 198 12.60 -12.72 -39.47
C LYS A 198 12.89 -13.91 -38.53
N PHE A 199 12.57 -13.79 -37.24
CA PHE A 199 12.81 -14.84 -36.25
C PHE A 199 11.59 -15.74 -35.98
N THR A 200 10.51 -15.61 -36.74
CA THR A 200 9.27 -16.39 -36.53
C THR A 200 9.44 -17.90 -36.70
N SER A 201 10.48 -18.36 -37.38
CA SER A 201 10.85 -19.79 -37.50
C SER A 201 11.81 -20.28 -36.41
N SER A 202 12.31 -19.39 -35.55
CA SER A 202 13.24 -19.72 -34.46
C SER A 202 12.49 -20.10 -33.18
N SER A 203 13.16 -20.81 -32.28
CA SER A 203 12.56 -21.14 -30.98
C SER A 203 12.41 -19.89 -30.09
N PRO A 204 11.43 -19.87 -29.16
CA PRO A 204 11.23 -18.76 -28.22
C PRO A 204 12.50 -18.33 -27.46
N GLU A 205 13.32 -19.29 -27.04
CA GLU A 205 14.56 -19.05 -26.30
C GLU A 205 15.56 -18.25 -27.14
N ALA A 206 15.52 -18.41 -28.47
CA ALA A 206 16.43 -17.74 -29.39
C ALA A 206 15.93 -16.34 -29.81
N PHE A 207 14.61 -16.16 -30.00
CA PHE A 207 14.08 -14.89 -30.51
C PHE A 207 13.63 -13.93 -29.41
N VAL A 208 13.16 -14.41 -28.25
CA VAL A 208 12.62 -13.54 -27.18
C VAL A 208 13.67 -12.55 -26.68
N PRO A 209 14.92 -12.95 -26.34
CA PRO A 209 15.93 -11.99 -25.88
C PRO A 209 16.26 -10.93 -26.93
N LYS A 210 16.32 -11.33 -28.21
CA LYS A 210 16.58 -10.41 -29.33
C LYS A 210 15.45 -9.43 -29.54
N MET A 211 14.21 -9.92 -29.48
CA MET A 211 13.00 -9.09 -29.58
C MET A 211 12.97 -8.05 -28.46
N GLN A 212 13.20 -8.47 -27.21
CA GLN A 212 13.22 -7.56 -26.07
C GLN A 212 14.30 -6.49 -26.22
N ALA A 213 15.52 -6.86 -26.65
CA ALA A 213 16.60 -5.91 -26.87
C ALA A 213 16.29 -4.89 -27.99
N LEU A 214 15.75 -5.36 -29.13
CA LEU A 214 15.36 -4.50 -30.25
C LEU A 214 14.24 -3.52 -29.87
N CYS A 215 13.23 -3.99 -29.13
CA CYS A 215 12.16 -3.14 -28.63
C CYS A 215 12.67 -2.14 -27.59
N ALA A 216 13.52 -2.56 -26.65
CA ALA A 216 14.06 -1.69 -25.61
C ALA A 216 14.90 -0.54 -26.19
N ALA A 217 15.71 -0.82 -27.23
CA ALA A 217 16.47 0.19 -27.97
C ALA A 217 15.61 1.17 -28.79
N ALA A 218 14.33 0.84 -29.00
CA ALA A 218 13.33 1.72 -29.61
C ALA A 218 12.39 2.37 -28.58
N GLY A 219 12.66 2.15 -27.29
CA GLY A 219 11.89 2.68 -26.17
C GLY A 219 10.62 1.92 -25.81
N VAL A 220 10.55 0.61 -26.10
CA VAL A 220 9.41 -0.25 -25.81
C VAL A 220 9.84 -1.45 -24.97
N ALA A 221 9.31 -1.59 -23.76
CA ALA A 221 9.49 -2.77 -22.94
C ALA A 221 8.53 -3.89 -23.37
N VAL A 222 9.07 -5.09 -23.64
CA VAL A 222 8.27 -6.28 -23.95
C VAL A 222 8.51 -7.34 -22.89
N VAL A 223 7.42 -7.85 -22.32
CA VAL A 223 7.46 -8.89 -21.27
C VAL A 223 6.51 -10.03 -21.58
N PHE A 224 6.88 -11.22 -21.16
CA PHE A 224 6.07 -12.43 -21.29
C PHE A 224 5.63 -12.87 -19.91
N VAL A 225 4.34 -12.65 -19.62
CA VAL A 225 3.75 -12.97 -18.32
C VAL A 225 2.77 -14.13 -18.48
N PRO A 226 2.93 -15.23 -17.72
CA PRO A 226 1.96 -16.33 -17.70
C PRO A 226 0.55 -15.82 -17.41
N SER A 227 -0.45 -16.36 -18.09
CA SER A 227 -1.85 -15.98 -17.84
C SER A 227 -2.32 -16.53 -16.50
N LEU A 228 -3.11 -15.72 -15.78
CA LEU A 228 -3.84 -16.19 -14.61
C LEU A 228 -5.16 -16.86 -15.05
N PRO A 229 -5.72 -17.79 -14.25
CA PRO A 229 -7.05 -18.32 -14.49
C PRO A 229 -8.06 -17.18 -14.65
N LYS A 230 -8.99 -17.32 -15.60
CA LYS A 230 -10.09 -16.37 -15.83
C LYS A 230 -9.67 -14.95 -16.24
N THR A 231 -8.42 -14.79 -16.71
CA THR A 231 -7.94 -13.57 -17.37
C THR A 231 -8.55 -13.45 -18.77
N ALA A 232 -8.54 -14.55 -19.53
CA ALA A 232 -9.04 -14.68 -20.91
C ALA A 232 -8.70 -13.51 -21.87
N VAL A 233 -7.60 -12.80 -21.63
CA VAL A 233 -7.02 -11.81 -22.54
C VAL A 233 -5.64 -12.23 -23.01
N SER A 234 -5.25 -11.80 -24.20
CA SER A 234 -3.95 -12.08 -24.83
C SER A 234 -3.32 -10.81 -25.37
N GLY A 235 -2.10 -10.52 -24.94
CA GLY A 235 -1.41 -9.29 -25.30
C GLY A 235 -2.06 -8.06 -24.66
N ALA A 236 -1.23 -7.16 -24.15
CA ALA A 236 -1.67 -5.86 -23.66
C ALA A 236 -0.65 -4.81 -24.10
N THR A 237 -1.15 -3.67 -24.54
CA THR A 237 -0.32 -2.50 -24.80
C THR A 237 -0.81 -1.34 -23.95
N ARG A 238 0.14 -0.65 -23.31
CA ARG A 238 -0.07 0.52 -22.47
C ARG A 238 1.06 1.51 -22.75
N TRP A 239 0.75 2.80 -22.76
CA TRP A 239 1.69 3.91 -22.96
C TRP A 239 1.37 5.07 -22.01
#